data_AF-A0A9D1GJ77-F1
#
_entry.id   AF-A0A9D1GJ77-F1
#
_cell.length_a   1.000
_cell.length_b   1.000
_cell.length_c   1.000
_cell.angle_alpha   90.00
_cell.angle_beta   90.00
_cell.angle_gamma   90.00
#
_symmetry.space_group_name_H-M   'P 1'
#
loop_
_entity.id
_entity.type
_entity.pdbx_description
1 polymer ?
#
loop_
_entity_poly.entity_id
_entity_poly.type
_entity_poly.pdbx_seq_one_letter_code
_entity_poly.pdbx_strand_id
1 'polypeptide(L)'
;MAEMEKKEMEKREMEITAEDWDISEDFYRENDEKKELKLEDFMSPEDETVFSVNGDYEVERTAEHVRQVMKLSDEGKTIGEIAAALGLEEEYVYRIQICALGDGDPVSVAHLVLMG
;
A
#
# COMPACT_ATOMS: atom_id res chain seq x y z
N MET A 1 50.72 -19.99 -16.92
CA MET A 1 50.82 -19.05 -15.79
C MET A 1 49.60 -18.12 -15.75
N ALA A 2 49.23 -17.46 -16.85
CA ALA A 2 48.06 -16.57 -16.91
C ALA A 2 46.69 -17.22 -16.56
N GLU A 3 46.51 -18.52 -16.78
CA GLU A 3 45.24 -19.22 -16.50
C GLU A 3 45.06 -19.58 -15.02
N MET A 4 46.17 -19.73 -14.28
CA MET A 4 46.14 -19.95 -12.83
C MET A 4 45.81 -18.64 -12.09
N GLU A 5 46.40 -17.52 -12.52
CA GLU A 5 46.10 -16.19 -11.95
C GLU A 5 44.65 -15.76 -12.19
N LYS A 6 44.06 -16.17 -13.32
CA LYS A 6 42.66 -15.86 -13.64
C LYS A 6 41.68 -16.62 -12.74
N LYS A 7 41.95 -17.90 -12.45
CA LYS A 7 41.17 -18.70 -11.48
C LYS A 7 41.32 -18.18 -10.05
N GLU A 8 42.49 -17.64 -9.71
CA GLU A 8 42.75 -17.10 -8.38
C GLU A 8 42.03 -15.76 -8.17
N MET A 9 41.96 -14.89 -9.18
CA MET A 9 41.13 -13.67 -9.14
C MET A 9 39.63 -13.99 -9.08
N GLU A 10 39.14 -14.92 -9.89
CA GLU A 10 37.73 -15.30 -9.94
C GLU A 10 37.27 -15.95 -8.61
N LYS A 11 38.16 -16.71 -7.95
CA LYS A 11 37.92 -17.23 -6.60
C LYS A 11 37.85 -16.11 -5.55
N ARG A 12 38.70 -15.09 -5.68
CA ARG A 12 38.74 -13.95 -4.77
C ARG A 12 37.53 -13.03 -4.95
N GLU A 13 37.04 -12.86 -6.17
CA GLU A 13 35.78 -12.16 -6.47
C GLU A 13 34.54 -12.94 -5.99
N MET A 14 34.57 -14.28 -6.05
CA MET A 14 33.54 -15.14 -5.43
C MET A 14 33.57 -15.08 -3.89
N GLU A 15 34.75 -14.96 -3.26
CA GLU A 15 34.87 -14.79 -1.80
C GLU A 15 34.27 -13.45 -1.35
N ILE A 16 34.63 -12.35 -2.04
CA ILE A 16 34.15 -10.99 -1.73
C ILE A 16 32.62 -10.86 -1.85
N THR A 17 31.98 -11.61 -2.74
CA THR A 17 30.51 -11.61 -2.90
C THR A 17 29.77 -12.50 -1.90
N ALA A 18 30.44 -13.50 -1.33
CA ALA A 18 29.88 -14.34 -0.26
C ALA A 18 29.93 -13.63 1.10
N GLU A 19 30.98 -12.83 1.36
CA GLU A 19 31.19 -12.11 2.60
C GLU A 19 30.26 -10.90 2.79
N ASP A 20 29.77 -10.30 1.70
CA ASP A 20 28.75 -9.23 1.75
C ASP A 20 27.37 -9.73 2.21
N TRP A 21 27.14 -11.05 2.22
CA TRP A 21 25.93 -11.69 2.77
C TRP A 21 26.19 -12.43 4.09
N ASP A 22 27.45 -12.58 4.51
CA ASP A 22 27.86 -13.28 5.74
C ASP A 22 28.00 -12.33 6.95
N ILE A 23 27.42 -11.13 6.87
CA ILE A 23 27.13 -10.30 8.05
C ILE A 23 25.81 -10.81 8.71
N SER A 24 25.65 -12.14 8.82
CA SER A 24 24.36 -12.76 9.09
C SER A 24 24.20 -13.43 10.46
N GLU A 25 25.24 -13.47 11.30
CA GLU A 25 25.08 -14.03 12.66
C GLU A 25 25.48 -13.05 13.77
N ASP A 26 26.60 -12.35 13.64
CA ASP A 26 27.06 -11.42 14.69
C ASP A 26 26.14 -10.20 14.87
N PHE A 27 25.46 -9.76 13.80
CA PHE A 27 24.50 -8.63 13.87
C PHE A 27 23.15 -9.03 14.48
N TYR A 28 22.78 -10.32 14.38
CA TYR A 28 21.59 -10.89 15.00
C TYR A 28 21.83 -11.43 16.40
N ARG A 29 23.09 -11.50 16.86
CA ARG A 29 23.38 -11.75 18.27
C ARG A 29 22.67 -10.68 19.09
N GLU A 30 21.70 -11.14 19.87
CA GLU A 30 20.88 -10.35 20.75
C GLU A 30 21.79 -9.59 21.72
N ASN A 31 22.06 -8.32 21.43
CA ASN A 31 22.54 -7.42 22.47
C ASN A 31 21.34 -7.22 23.40
N ASP A 32 21.38 -7.80 24.61
CA ASP A 32 20.32 -7.78 25.64
C ASP A 32 19.89 -6.36 26.08
N GLU A 33 20.47 -5.30 25.52
CA GLU A 33 20.14 -3.90 25.77
C GLU A 33 19.08 -3.33 24.82
N LYS A 34 18.47 -4.15 23.95
CA LYS A 34 17.40 -3.69 23.04
C LYS A 34 16.14 -3.37 23.84
N LYS A 35 15.95 -2.08 24.13
CA LYS A 35 14.71 -1.50 24.66
C LYS A 35 13.52 -2.05 23.86
N GLU A 36 12.64 -2.81 24.52
CA GLU A 36 11.36 -3.24 23.94
C GLU A 36 10.53 -2.00 23.67
N LEU A 37 10.48 -1.58 22.41
CA LEU A 37 9.58 -0.53 21.96
C LEU A 37 8.22 -1.16 21.75
N LYS A 38 7.22 -0.64 22.46
CA LYS A 38 5.83 -1.09 22.26
C LYS A 38 5.17 -0.23 21.20
N LEU A 39 4.12 -0.75 20.57
CA LEU A 39 3.42 -0.03 19.51
C LEU A 39 2.83 1.29 20.03
N GLU A 40 2.45 1.32 21.31
CA GLU A 40 1.93 2.50 21.99
C GLU A 40 2.97 3.62 22.15
N ASP A 41 4.28 3.33 22.06
CA ASP A 41 5.34 4.36 22.12
C ASP A 41 5.41 5.19 20.82
N PHE A 42 4.81 4.71 19.73
CA PHE A 42 4.77 5.37 18.43
C PHE A 42 3.43 6.04 18.12
N MET A 43 2.38 5.74 18.87
CA MET A 43 1.05 6.33 18.68
C MET A 43 0.94 7.64 19.46
N SER A 44 0.53 8.72 18.78
CA SER A 44 0.21 9.99 19.44
C SER A 44 -1.28 10.05 19.78
N PRO A 45 -1.70 10.75 20.85
CA PRO A 45 -3.12 10.89 21.20
C PRO A 45 -3.96 11.60 20.12
N GLU A 46 -3.31 12.27 19.17
CA GLU A 46 -3.94 12.86 17.99
C GLU A 46 -4.34 11.78 16.95
N ASP A 47 -3.65 10.63 16.93
CA ASP A 47 -3.95 9.51 16.03
C ASP A 47 -5.31 8.83 16.35
N GLU A 48 -5.77 8.91 17.61
CA GLU A 48 -7.12 8.44 17.99
C GLU A 48 -8.22 9.31 17.37
N THR A 49 -7.93 10.60 17.13
CA THR A 49 -8.92 11.56 16.62
C THR A 49 -9.05 11.56 15.10
N VAL A 50 -8.13 10.92 14.39
CA VAL A 50 -8.19 10.77 12.92
C VAL A 50 -9.40 9.91 12.52
N PHE A 51 -9.93 9.09 13.44
CA PHE A 51 -11.16 8.31 13.30
C PHE A 51 -12.43 9.02 13.81
N SER A 52 -12.41 10.35 13.99
CA SER A 52 -13.57 11.09 14.53
C SER A 52 -14.76 11.15 13.56
N VAL A 53 -15.66 10.15 13.67
CA VAL A 53 -17.15 10.10 13.69
C VAL A 53 -17.99 11.03 12.77
N ASN A 54 -17.51 12.19 12.33
CA ASN A 54 -18.18 13.03 11.31
C ASN A 54 -17.79 12.63 9.87
N GLY A 55 -16.61 12.01 9.69
CA GLY A 55 -16.21 11.45 8.39
C GLY A 55 -17.07 10.27 7.96
N ASP A 56 -17.65 9.53 8.91
CA ASP A 56 -18.34 8.27 8.65
C ASP A 56 -19.57 8.42 7.74
N TYR A 57 -20.33 9.52 7.83
CA TYR A 57 -21.52 9.69 7.00
C TYR A 57 -21.19 9.96 5.52
N GLU A 58 -20.22 10.84 5.27
CA GLU A 58 -19.78 11.15 3.90
C GLU A 58 -19.02 9.97 3.29
N VAL A 59 -18.22 9.27 4.10
CA VAL A 59 -17.52 8.05 3.71
C VAL A 59 -18.54 6.95 3.39
N GLU A 60 -19.54 6.70 4.23
CA GLU A 60 -20.55 5.66 3.97
C GLU A 60 -21.38 5.97 2.72
N ARG A 61 -21.75 7.25 2.53
CA ARG A 61 -22.43 7.68 1.30
C ARG A 61 -21.57 7.46 0.07
N THR A 62 -20.29 7.79 0.16
CA THR A 62 -19.32 7.60 -0.93
C THR A 62 -19.08 6.12 -1.17
N ALA A 63 -19.03 5.29 -0.13
CA ALA A 63 -18.90 3.84 -0.23
C ALA A 63 -20.10 3.21 -0.94
N GLU A 64 -21.31 3.74 -0.70
CA GLU A 64 -22.50 3.34 -1.45
C GLU A 64 -22.40 3.71 -2.93
N HIS A 65 -21.90 4.91 -3.26
CA HIS A 65 -21.60 5.28 -4.65
C HIS A 65 -20.55 4.34 -5.26
N VAL A 66 -19.49 3.98 -4.53
CA VAL A 66 -18.46 3.03 -4.98
C VAL A 66 -19.09 1.67 -5.29
N ARG A 67 -19.91 1.12 -4.40
CA ARG A 67 -20.63 -0.16 -4.61
C ARG A 67 -21.47 -0.12 -5.89
N GLN A 68 -22.19 0.97 -6.12
CA GLN A 68 -23.05 1.13 -7.29
C GLN A 68 -22.24 1.29 -8.59
N VAL A 69 -21.18 2.10 -8.57
CA VAL A 69 -20.28 2.30 -9.72
C VAL A 69 -19.58 0.99 -10.09
N MET A 70 -19.04 0.24 -9.13
CA MET A 70 -18.39 -1.05 -9.38
C MET A 70 -19.36 -2.04 -10.03
N LYS A 71 -20.57 -2.18 -9.47
CA LYS A 71 -21.59 -3.07 -10.04
C LYS A 71 -21.93 -2.72 -11.48
N LEU A 72 -22.10 -1.43 -11.80
CA LEU A 72 -22.39 -0.99 -13.16
C LEU A 72 -21.19 -1.12 -14.11
N SER A 73 -19.98 -1.00 -13.57
CA SER A 73 -18.74 -1.23 -14.31
C SER A 73 -18.57 -2.71 -14.65
N ASP A 74 -18.93 -3.62 -13.75
CA ASP A 74 -18.94 -5.08 -13.98
C ASP A 74 -19.98 -5.48 -15.03
N GLU A 75 -21.08 -4.73 -15.16
CA GLU A 75 -22.07 -4.85 -16.25
C GLU A 75 -21.52 -4.34 -17.60
N GLY A 76 -20.32 -3.76 -17.64
CA GLY A 76 -19.66 -3.25 -18.84
C GLY A 76 -20.11 -1.85 -19.26
N LYS A 77 -20.76 -1.08 -18.37
CA LYS A 77 -21.19 0.30 -18.67
C LYS A 77 -20.01 1.26 -18.68
N THR A 78 -20.08 2.25 -19.58
CA THR A 78 -19.08 3.32 -19.68
C THR A 78 -19.26 4.35 -18.58
N ILE A 79 -18.22 5.16 -18.31
CA ILE A 79 -18.24 6.22 -17.29
C ILE A 79 -19.42 7.17 -17.49
N GLY A 80 -19.68 7.62 -18.73
CA GLY A 80 -20.79 8.52 -19.02
C GLY A 80 -22.17 7.89 -18.79
N GLU A 81 -22.33 6.60 -19.09
CA GLU A 81 -23.58 5.88 -18.81
C GLU A 81 -23.82 5.69 -17.31
N ILE A 82 -22.76 5.42 -16.55
CA ILE A 82 -22.81 5.29 -15.08
C ILE A 82 -23.13 6.63 -14.44
N ALA A 83 -22.45 7.71 -14.86
CA ALA A 83 -22.69 9.07 -14.40
C ALA A 83 -24.14 9.50 -14.64
N ALA A 84 -24.66 9.26 -15.85
CA ALA A 84 -26.06 9.54 -16.19
C ALA A 84 -27.06 8.70 -15.37
N ALA A 85 -26.75 7.43 -15.11
CA ALA A 85 -27.63 6.54 -14.34
C ALA A 85 -27.70 6.88 -12.85
N LEU A 86 -26.59 7.33 -12.26
CA LEU A 86 -26.49 7.66 -10.84
C LEU A 86 -26.68 9.15 -10.53
N GLY A 87 -26.75 9.99 -11.57
CA GLY A 87 -26.82 11.46 -11.40
C GLY A 87 -25.53 12.03 -10.82
N LEU A 88 -24.40 11.41 -11.12
CA LEU A 88 -23.07 11.78 -10.63
C LEU A 88 -22.27 12.48 -11.74
N GLU A 89 -21.20 13.18 -11.36
CA GLU A 89 -20.28 13.78 -12.31
C GLU A 89 -19.35 12.72 -12.91
N GLU A 90 -19.06 12.83 -14.22
CA GLU A 90 -18.19 11.85 -14.91
C GLU A 90 -16.79 11.78 -14.31
N GLU A 91 -16.23 12.92 -13.88
CA GLU A 91 -14.93 12.98 -13.21
C GLU A 91 -14.93 12.24 -11.87
N TYR A 92 -16.03 12.32 -11.13
CA TYR A 92 -16.21 11.62 -9.86
C TYR A 92 -16.30 10.11 -10.06
N VAL A 93 -17.06 9.65 -11.07
CA VAL A 93 -17.14 8.23 -11.45
C VAL A 93 -15.79 7.70 -11.91
N TYR A 94 -15.05 8.48 -12.71
CA TYR A 94 -13.70 8.12 -13.13
C TYR A 94 -12.76 7.93 -11.95
N ARG A 95 -12.78 8.86 -10.98
CA ARG A 95 -11.96 8.78 -9.76
C ARG A 95 -12.25 7.51 -8.96
N ILE A 96 -13.53 7.18 -8.78
CA ILE A 96 -13.95 5.94 -8.12
C ILE A 96 -13.38 4.71 -8.84
N GLN A 97 -13.50 4.63 -10.17
CA GLN A 97 -13.03 3.48 -10.93
C GLN A 97 -11.50 3.31 -10.82
N ILE A 98 -10.74 4.41 -10.88
CA ILE A 98 -9.28 4.35 -10.71
C ILE A 98 -8.89 3.87 -9.32
N CYS A 99 -9.55 4.38 -8.27
CA CYS A 99 -9.29 3.95 -6.89
C CYS A 99 -9.72 2.50 -6.64
N ALA A 100 -10.73 1.99 -7.34
CA ALA A 100 -11.24 0.62 -7.19
C ALA A 100 -10.41 -0.46 -7.91
N LEU A 101 -9.45 -0.10 -8.78
CA LEU A 101 -8.61 -1.06 -9.51
C LEU A 101 -7.73 -1.94 -8.60
N GLY A 102 -7.56 -1.57 -7.33
CA GLY A 102 -6.69 -2.26 -6.37
C GLY A 102 -7.37 -3.30 -5.47
N ASP A 103 -8.57 -3.79 -5.82
CA ASP A 103 -9.38 -4.69 -4.96
C ASP A 103 -9.65 -4.11 -3.55
N GLY A 104 -9.59 -2.80 -3.40
CA GLY A 104 -9.87 -2.12 -2.14
C GLY A 104 -11.33 -2.30 -1.72
N ASP A 105 -11.57 -2.44 -0.42
CA ASP A 105 -12.93 -2.43 0.09
C ASP A 105 -13.62 -1.07 -0.21
N PRO A 106 -14.95 -1.03 -0.40
CA PRO A 106 -15.63 0.20 -0.78
C PRO A 106 -15.44 1.37 0.19
N VAL A 107 -15.15 1.11 1.47
CA VAL A 107 -14.95 2.15 2.50
C VAL A 107 -13.55 2.74 2.37
N SER A 108 -12.53 1.91 2.14
CA SER A 108 -11.17 2.36 1.83
C SER A 108 -11.12 3.17 0.54
N VAL A 109 -11.83 2.71 -0.50
CA VAL A 109 -11.95 3.46 -1.76
C VAL A 109 -12.65 4.80 -1.52
N ALA A 110 -13.71 4.84 -0.73
CA ALA A 110 -14.41 6.07 -0.38
C ALA A 110 -13.50 7.07 0.36
N HIS A 111 -12.71 6.60 1.31
CA HIS A 111 -11.70 7.42 1.98
C HIS A 111 -10.67 8.00 1.01
N LEU A 112 -10.16 7.20 0.08
CA LEU A 112 -9.22 7.66 -0.95
C LEU A 112 -9.84 8.73 -1.86
N VAL A 113 -11.09 8.55 -2.25
CA VAL A 113 -11.82 9.50 -3.11
C VAL A 113 -12.06 10.84 -2.39
N LEU A 114 -12.33 10.81 -1.09
CA LEU A 114 -12.58 12.02 -0.28
C LEU A 114 -11.29 12.77 0.11
N MET A 115 -10.15 12.06 0.21
CA MET A 115 -8.85 12.65 0.53
C MET A 115 -8.09 13.22 -0.69
N GLY A 116 -8.58 12.97 -1.91
CA GLY A 116 -7.91 13.31 -3.17
C GLY A 116 -8.50 14.49 -3.94
#